data_AF-A0A429SY53-F1
#
_entry.id   AF-A0A429SY53-F1
#
_cell.length_a   1.000
_cell.length_b   1.000
_cell.length_c   1.000
_cell.angle_alpha   90.00
_cell.angle_beta   90.00
_cell.angle_gamma   90.00
#
_symmetry.space_group_name_H-M   'P 1'
#
loop_
_entity.id
_entity.type
_entity.pdbx_description
1 polymer ?
#
loop_
_entity_poly.entity_id
_entity_poly.type
_entity_poly.pdbx_seq_one_letter_code
_entity_poly.pdbx_strand_id
1 'polypeptide(L)'
;MSEQYEYVPHRLLRRRVRDIASGVEGVLMAVINENVSDTAAQERWMELAYIRGASGREFTTAATNVQPAPDQPETASGRRDQRSA
;
A
#
# COMPACT_ATOMS: atom_id res chain seq x y z
N MET A 1 -5.53 -25.80 9.06
CA MET A 1 -5.16 -24.39 9.27
C MET A 1 -5.81 -23.62 8.15
N SER A 2 -7.00 -23.06 8.38
CA SER A 2 -7.64 -22.20 7.39
C SER A 2 -6.79 -20.93 7.28
N GLU A 3 -6.48 -20.51 6.06
CA GLU A 3 -5.71 -19.29 5.79
C GLU A 3 -6.43 -18.12 6.50
N GLN A 4 -5.76 -17.48 7.48
CA GLN A 4 -6.37 -16.43 8.33
C GLN A 4 -6.31 -15.05 7.68
N TYR A 5 -6.39 -15.00 6.36
CA TYR A 5 -6.39 -13.76 5.62
C TYR A 5 -7.18 -13.86 4.32
N GLU A 6 -7.74 -12.73 3.91
CA GLU A 6 -8.39 -12.56 2.61
C GLU A 6 -7.77 -11.37 1.88
N TYR A 7 -7.47 -11.50 0.59
CA TYR A 7 -7.03 -10.36 -0.23
C TYR A 7 -8.19 -9.41 -0.51
N VAL A 8 -8.04 -8.14 -0.11
CA VAL A 8 -9.06 -7.12 -0.28
C VAL A 8 -8.71 -6.23 -1.49
N PRO A 9 -9.65 -6.02 -2.44
CA PRO A 9 -9.46 -5.07 -3.52
C PRO A 9 -9.23 -3.66 -3.00
N HIS A 10 -8.23 -2.94 -3.52
CA HIS A 10 -7.95 -1.56 -3.13
C HIS A 10 -7.63 -0.66 -4.32
N ARG A 11 -8.23 0.53 -4.36
CA ARG A 11 -8.10 1.49 -5.49
C ARG A 11 -6.67 1.98 -5.73
N LEU A 12 -5.83 1.98 -4.68
CA LEU A 12 -4.44 2.43 -4.73
C LEU A 12 -3.45 1.30 -4.96
N LEU A 13 -3.91 0.07 -5.22
CA LEU A 13 -3.03 -1.07 -5.45
C LEU A 13 -2.04 -0.77 -6.59
N ARG A 14 -0.76 -1.08 -6.35
CA ARG A 14 0.39 -0.80 -7.23
C ARG A 14 0.62 0.70 -7.53
N ARG A 15 0.07 1.61 -6.72
CA ARG A 15 0.32 3.05 -6.81
C ARG A 15 1.24 3.52 -5.68
N ARG A 16 1.84 4.69 -5.86
CA ARG A 16 2.57 5.37 -4.79
C ARG A 16 1.61 5.85 -3.73
N VAL A 17 1.91 5.52 -2.48
CA VAL A 17 1.12 5.85 -1.31
C VAL A 17 2.01 6.41 -0.20
N ARG A 18 1.39 7.11 0.72
CA ARG A 18 1.96 7.58 1.97
C ARG A 18 1.17 6.98 3.13
N ASP A 19 1.88 6.39 4.08
CA ASP A 19 1.32 6.04 5.38
C ASP A 19 1.28 7.31 6.24
N ILE A 20 0.08 7.77 6.61
CA ILE A 20 -0.07 9.00 7.38
C ILE A 20 0.45 8.88 8.82
N ALA A 21 0.48 7.67 9.38
CA ALA A 21 0.89 7.45 10.77
C ALA A 21 2.42 7.57 10.93
N SER A 22 3.18 7.02 9.99
CA SER A 22 4.65 7.10 9.99
C SER A 22 5.21 8.22 9.11
N GLY A 23 4.41 8.74 8.17
CA GLY A 23 4.85 9.67 7.14
C GLY A 23 5.65 9.03 5.99
N VAL A 24 5.91 7.72 6.06
CA VAL A 24 6.73 6.99 5.09
C VAL A 24 5.96 6.74 3.79
N GLU A 25 6.66 6.84 2.67
CA GLU A 25 6.13 6.58 1.34
C GLU A 25 6.62 5.26 0.75
N GLY A 26 5.81 4.69 -0.15
CA GLY A 26 6.15 3.48 -0.89
C GLY A 26 5.09 3.11 -1.93
N VAL A 27 5.14 1.88 -2.43
CA VAL A 27 4.12 1.34 -3.34
C VAL A 27 3.22 0.38 -2.58
N LEU A 28 1.90 0.55 -2.68
CA LEU A 28 0.95 -0.40 -2.09
C LEU A 28 0.98 -1.71 -2.88
N MET A 29 1.41 -2.80 -2.25
CA MET A 29 1.57 -4.11 -2.89
C MET A 29 0.35 -5.01 -2.70
N ALA A 30 -0.30 -4.94 -1.53
CA ALA A 30 -1.51 -5.69 -1.22
C ALA A 30 -2.29 -5.02 -0.08
N VAL A 31 -3.58 -5.31 0.00
CA VAL A 31 -4.38 -5.14 1.21
C VAL A 31 -4.96 -6.49 1.55
N ILE A 32 -4.85 -6.92 2.80
CA ILE A 32 -5.44 -8.17 3.29
C ILE A 32 -6.28 -7.89 4.53
N ASN A 33 -7.41 -8.56 4.66
CA ASN A 33 -8.13 -8.63 5.93
C ASN A 33 -7.56 -9.79 6.72
N GLU A 34 -6.86 -9.52 7.82
CA GLU A 34 -6.18 -10.51 8.65
C GLU A 34 -6.75 -10.51 10.06
N ASN A 35 -6.81 -11.70 10.66
CA ASN A 35 -7.09 -11.84 12.08
C ASN A 35 -5.81 -11.56 12.89
N VAL A 36 -5.76 -10.38 13.51
CA VAL A 36 -4.63 -9.90 14.34
C VAL A 36 -4.94 -10.04 15.83
N SER A 37 -5.70 -11.06 16.22
CA SER A 37 -6.06 -11.29 17.63
C SER A 37 -4.88 -11.76 18.45
N ASP A 38 -4.68 -11.15 19.61
CA ASP A 38 -3.65 -11.58 20.56
C ASP A 38 -4.12 -12.78 21.42
N THR A 39 -5.44 -13.06 21.44
CA THR A 39 -6.03 -14.20 22.18
C THR A 39 -7.20 -14.81 21.42
N ALA A 40 -7.47 -16.11 21.65
CA ALA A 40 -8.60 -16.81 21.04
C ALA A 40 -9.98 -16.36 21.58
N ALA A 41 -10.02 -15.57 22.66
CA ALA A 41 -11.27 -15.13 23.28
C ALA A 41 -11.88 -13.88 22.61
N GLN A 42 -11.09 -13.15 21.82
CA GLN A 42 -11.55 -11.93 21.17
C GLN A 42 -10.93 -11.81 19.77
N GLU A 43 -11.78 -11.95 18.76
CA GLU A 43 -11.38 -11.77 17.38
C GLU A 43 -11.21 -10.28 17.04
N ARG A 44 -10.08 -9.94 16.42
CA ARG A 44 -9.75 -8.63 15.86
C ARG A 44 -9.33 -8.80 14.41
N TRP A 45 -10.27 -8.55 13.51
CA TRP A 45 -10.03 -8.54 12.07
C TRP A 45 -9.64 -7.12 11.63
N MET A 46 -8.61 -7.02 10.80
CA MET A 46 -8.08 -5.74 10.36
C MET A 46 -7.60 -5.79 8.91
N GLU A 47 -7.95 -4.77 8.13
CA GLU A 47 -7.36 -4.55 6.82
C GLU A 47 -5.94 -3.98 6.96
N LEU A 48 -4.95 -4.80 6.63
CA LEU A 48 -3.54 -4.45 6.62
C LEU A 48 -3.07 -4.15 5.19
N ALA A 49 -2.43 -3.00 5.02
CA ALA A 49 -1.79 -2.59 3.79
C ALA A 49 -0.30 -2.92 3.82
N TYR A 50 0.15 -3.70 2.84
CA TYR A 50 1.57 -4.00 2.61
C TYR A 50 2.16 -2.97 1.66
N ILE A 51 3.11 -2.18 2.16
CA ILE A 51 3.77 -1.12 1.40
C ILE A 51 5.23 -1.46 1.21
N ARG A 52 5.71 -1.43 -0.03
CA ARG A 52 7.12 -1.56 -0.37
C ARG A 52 7.79 -0.19 -0.36
N GLY A 53 8.67 0.05 0.60
CA GLY A 53 9.43 1.30 0.73
C GLY A 53 10.61 1.39 -0.25
N ALA A 54 11.29 2.54 -0.26
CA ALA A 54 12.41 2.82 -1.17
C ALA A 54 13.61 1.86 -1.03
N SER A 55 13.80 1.27 0.15
CA SER A 55 14.83 0.25 0.39
C SER A 55 14.48 -1.13 -0.21
N GLY A 56 13.30 -1.28 -0.79
CA GLY A 56 12.77 -2.56 -1.27
C GLY A 56 12.16 -3.43 -0.16
N ARG A 57 12.25 -3.02 1.11
CA ARG A 57 11.62 -3.71 2.24
C ARG A 57 10.14 -3.38 2.32
N GLU A 58 9.35 -4.39 2.68
CA GLU A 58 7.92 -4.25 2.92
C GLU A 58 7.66 -3.98 4.40
N PHE A 59 6.66 -3.15 4.67
CA PHE A 59 6.12 -2.87 5.98
C PHE A 59 4.58 -2.84 5.91
N THR A 60 3.94 -3.05 7.05
CA THR A 60 2.48 -3.08 7.16
C THR A 60 1.95 -1.88 7.94
N THR A 61 0.81 -1.34 7.53
CA THR A 61 0.04 -0.33 8.27
C THR A 61 -1.45 -0.62 8.11
N ALA A 62 -2.30 0.06 8.88
CA ALA A 62 -3.75 0.00 8.67
C ALA A 62 -4.09 0.51 7.26
N ALA A 63 -4.98 -0.17 6.54
CA ALA A 63 -5.42 0.30 5.22
C ALA A 63 -6.01 1.72 5.27
N THR A 64 -6.65 2.08 6.39
CA THR A 64 -7.19 3.42 6.66
C THR A 64 -6.13 4.51 6.80
N ASN A 65 -4.86 4.15 7.06
CA ASN A 65 -3.74 5.10 7.10
C ASN A 65 -3.17 5.40 5.72
N VAL A 66 -3.59 4.67 4.68
CA VAL A 66 -3.01 4.78 3.34
C VAL A 66 -3.66 5.89 2.55
N GLN A 67 -2.86 6.86 2.12
CA GLN A 67 -3.28 7.92 1.20
C GLN A 67 -2.42 7.92 -0.05
N PRO A 68 -2.89 8.51 -1.17
CA PRO A 68 -2.02 8.79 -2.30
C PRO A 68 -0.82 9.63 -1.85
N ALA A 69 0.38 9.30 -2.32
CA ALA A 69 1.54 10.16 -2.09
C ALA A 69 1.37 11.47 -2.89
N PRO A 70 1.70 12.64 -2.32
CA PRO A 70 1.75 13.88 -3.09
C PRO A 70 2.80 13.74 -4.20
N ASP A 71 2.39 14.04 -5.43
CA ASP A 71 3.12 13.88 -6.70
C ASP A 71 3.42 12.44 -7.13
N GLN A 72 2.43 11.79 -7.74
CA GLN A 72 2.73 11.12 -9.00
C GLN A 72 2.89 12.24 -10.05
N PRO A 73 4.07 12.48 -10.65
CA PRO A 73 4.07 13.18 -11.92
C PRO A 73 3.14 12.38 -12.84
N GLU A 74 2.09 13.02 -13.36
CA GLU A 74 1.30 12.48 -14.46
C GLU A 74 2.30 11.94 -15.48
N THR A 75 2.34 10.62 -15.62
CA THR A 75 2.98 9.88 -16.70
C THR A 75 4.08 10.64 -17.46
N ALA A 76 5.33 10.21 -17.27
CA ALA A 76 6.43 10.41 -18.22
C ALA A 76 6.12 9.72 -19.58
N SER A 77 5.01 10.09 -20.22
CA SER A 77 4.54 9.63 -21.52
C SER A 77 4.47 10.76 -22.56
N GLY A 78 5.09 11.91 -22.28
CA GLY A 78 5.00 13.10 -23.16
C GLY A 78 6.31 13.81 -23.47
N ARG A 79 7.49 13.24 -23.15
CA ARG A 79 8.79 13.91 -23.44
C ARG A 79 9.77 13.02 -24.20
N ARG A 80 9.31 12.44 -25.29
CA ARG A 80 10.15 12.18 -26.47
C ARG A 80 9.40 12.78 -27.65
N ASP A 81 9.85 13.96 -28.09
CA ASP A 81 9.72 14.50 -29.45
C ASP A 81 9.78 16.04 -29.42
N GLN A 82 10.90 16.58 -28.93
CA GLN A 82 11.40 17.89 -29.36
C GLN A 82 12.92 17.85 -29.37
N ARG A 83 13.48 17.03 -30.27
CA ARG A 83 14.87 17.20 -30.73
C ARG A 83 14.86 17.18 -32.25
N SER A 84 15.14 18.36 -32.80
CA SER A 84 15.97 18.57 -33.99
C SER A 84 15.40 18.15 -35.35
N ALA A 85 14.93 19.15 -36.12
CA ALA A 85 15.52 19.58 -37.39
C ALA A 85 14.88 20.90 -37.83
#